data_AF-A0A2E0XIL7-F1
#
_entry.id   AF-A0A2E0XIL7-F1
#
_cell.length_a   1.000
_cell.length_b   1.000
_cell.length_c   1.000
_cell.angle_alpha   90.00
_cell.angle_beta   90.00
_cell.angle_gamma   90.00
#
_symmetry.space_group_name_H-M   'P 1'
#
loop_
_entity.id
_entity.type
_entity.pdbx_description
1 polymer ?
#
loop_
_entity_poly.entity_id
_entity_poly.type
_entity_poly.pdbx_seq_one_letter_code
_entity_poly.pdbx_strand_id
1 'polypeptide(L)'
;MNMKKFHSRPRLRGLSVIFCLLLIVAPVITAFSATISPKSQNGNTKLITIQKGDTLWDLAQEYLTDPALWKEFRRHNDFTDPHLIYPGEELRIPTSFNMPAQAIVKAVEEKGLLSKEEIDQIKAQLAKAEDERTGQGQQISDLEAQIRQLKAQSQAFKKELADAVEELDAIGGLSKSLDELKSDIKNVAGGILDDAGEEIEEVTEAVATLEGKLSDSHKSVSKLVAGNESLLEKLKSTEDRITSLTEKVQGLEGQRDAVVTISDSTEEDETLEQLVSSRDDGTVSDEEFLISLSENGLDTDEKLEELHQQGILSAEELALKKEEGRKKKTIVVITALAGGIAWFAVNALGGAN
;
A
#
# COMPACT_ATOMS: atom_id res chain seq x y z
N MET A 1 -101.55 -54.51 22.45
CA MET A 1 -100.31 -54.83 23.17
C MET A 1 -99.54 -53.54 23.41
N ASN A 2 -98.96 -53.41 24.60
CA ASN A 2 -98.56 -52.17 25.25
C ASN A 2 -97.09 -51.78 24.90
N MET A 3 -96.79 -50.49 25.06
CA MET A 3 -95.51 -49.90 25.52
C MET A 3 -94.36 -49.51 24.56
N LYS A 4 -94.21 -48.17 24.45
CA LYS A 4 -93.11 -47.27 24.90
C LYS A 4 -91.67 -47.40 24.34
N LYS A 5 -91.12 -46.24 23.89
CA LYS A 5 -89.93 -45.46 24.36
C LYS A 5 -89.28 -44.74 23.14
N PHE A 6 -89.30 -43.40 22.97
CA PHE A 6 -88.67 -42.24 23.65
C PHE A 6 -87.13 -42.18 23.58
N HIS A 7 -86.56 -41.24 22.80
CA HIS A 7 -85.28 -40.47 22.94
C HIS A 7 -85.30 -39.37 21.82
N SER A 8 -85.55 -38.05 22.00
CA SER A 8 -84.77 -36.91 22.57
C SER A 8 -83.38 -36.70 21.89
N ARG A 9 -82.93 -35.55 21.34
CA ARG A 9 -83.16 -34.10 21.57
C ARG A 9 -82.67 -33.18 20.38
N PRO A 10 -82.93 -31.85 20.44
CA PRO A 10 -82.82 -30.86 19.34
C PRO A 10 -81.62 -29.89 19.48
N ARG A 11 -81.42 -28.95 18.52
CA ARG A 11 -81.19 -27.47 18.71
C ARG A 11 -80.57 -26.77 17.47
N LEU A 12 -81.41 -26.19 16.61
CA LEU A 12 -80.98 -25.25 15.54
C LEU A 12 -81.82 -23.96 15.55
N ARG A 13 -82.25 -23.51 16.75
CA ARG A 13 -83.16 -22.36 16.92
C ARG A 13 -82.47 -21.07 17.38
N GLY A 14 -81.17 -21.09 17.70
CA GLY A 14 -80.43 -19.91 18.15
C GLY A 14 -79.84 -19.05 17.02
N LEU A 15 -79.41 -19.66 15.91
CA LEU A 15 -78.69 -18.95 14.84
C LEU A 15 -79.62 -18.11 13.94
N SER A 16 -80.88 -18.52 13.78
CA SER A 16 -81.86 -17.87 12.91
C SER A 16 -82.42 -16.56 13.51
N VAL A 17 -82.48 -16.44 14.83
CA VAL A 17 -82.97 -15.23 15.52
C VAL A 17 -81.93 -14.11 15.49
N ILE A 18 -80.63 -14.43 15.55
CA ILE A 18 -79.54 -13.45 15.47
C ILE A 18 -79.36 -12.93 14.03
N PHE A 19 -79.54 -13.80 13.03
CA PHE A 19 -79.55 -13.40 11.62
C PHE A 19 -80.78 -12.54 11.25
N CYS A 20 -81.95 -12.79 11.86
CA CYS A 20 -83.13 -11.94 11.70
C CYS A 20 -83.00 -10.59 12.45
N LEU A 21 -82.29 -10.54 13.59
CA LEU A 21 -82.04 -9.28 14.30
C LEU A 21 -81.00 -8.38 13.59
N LEU A 22 -80.05 -8.95 12.86
CA LEU A 22 -79.06 -8.21 12.06
C LEU A 22 -79.58 -7.72 10.69
N LEU A 23 -80.62 -8.35 10.13
CA LEU A 23 -81.20 -7.98 8.82
C LEU A 23 -82.39 -7.01 8.90
N ILE A 24 -82.93 -6.72 10.09
CA ILE A 24 -84.07 -5.80 10.28
C ILE A 24 -83.60 -4.40 10.75
N VAL A 25 -82.34 -4.25 11.17
CA VAL A 25 -81.77 -2.96 11.61
C VAL A 25 -80.99 -2.24 10.48
N ALA A 26 -80.75 -2.88 9.34
CA ALA A 26 -79.85 -2.35 8.30
C ALA A 26 -80.49 -1.49 7.18
N PRO A 27 -81.79 -1.54 6.82
CA PRO A 27 -82.31 -0.67 5.77
C PRO A 27 -83.49 0.21 6.21
N VAL A 28 -83.41 0.90 7.35
CA VAL A 28 -84.45 1.86 7.80
C VAL A 28 -83.92 3.28 8.02
N ILE A 29 -82.69 3.60 7.58
CA ILE A 29 -82.21 4.99 7.53
C ILE A 29 -81.53 5.28 6.20
N THR A 30 -82.24 5.07 5.08
CA THR A 30 -82.06 5.97 3.94
C THR A 30 -83.21 6.98 4.00
N ALA A 31 -83.23 7.76 5.08
CA ALA A 31 -84.02 8.97 5.12
C ALA A 31 -83.53 9.85 3.96
N PHE A 32 -84.47 10.31 3.14
CA PHE A 32 -84.30 11.37 2.16
C PHE A 32 -83.46 12.50 2.77
N SER A 33 -82.16 12.47 2.57
CA SER A 33 -81.28 13.57 2.91
C SER A 33 -81.22 14.39 1.63
N ALA A 34 -82.00 15.47 1.60
CA ALA A 34 -81.81 16.46 0.56
C ALA A 34 -80.42 17.05 0.77
N THR A 35 -79.51 16.79 -0.17
CA THR A 35 -78.15 17.32 -0.11
C THR A 35 -77.95 18.38 -1.19
N ILE A 36 -77.22 19.44 -0.84
CA ILE A 36 -76.67 20.41 -1.79
C ILE A 36 -75.21 20.08 -2.05
N SER A 37 -74.89 19.88 -3.33
CA SER A 37 -73.52 19.65 -3.78
C SER A 37 -73.06 20.78 -4.72
N PRO A 38 -72.02 21.54 -4.37
CA PRO A 38 -71.42 22.52 -5.26
C PRO A 38 -70.90 21.87 -6.55
N LYS A 39 -71.23 22.43 -7.71
CA LYS A 39 -70.61 22.02 -8.97
C LYS A 39 -69.15 22.47 -8.98
N SER A 40 -68.27 21.63 -9.51
CA SER A 40 -66.88 22.01 -9.77
C SER A 40 -66.84 22.95 -10.99
N GLN A 41 -66.86 24.26 -10.74
CA GLN A 41 -66.71 25.28 -11.78
C GLN A 41 -65.60 26.27 -11.43
N ASN A 42 -64.77 26.59 -12.43
CA ASN A 42 -63.79 27.67 -12.38
C ASN A 42 -64.46 28.95 -12.90
N GLY A 43 -64.74 29.90 -12.00
CA GLY A 43 -65.34 31.18 -12.33
C GLY A 43 -65.51 32.07 -11.09
N ASN A 44 -66.04 33.28 -11.28
CA ASN A 44 -66.32 34.27 -10.24
C ASN A 44 -67.45 33.79 -9.29
N THR A 45 -67.14 32.82 -8.45
CA THR A 45 -68.06 32.19 -7.50
C THR A 45 -67.38 32.08 -6.13
N LYS A 46 -68.17 32.17 -5.06
CA LYS A 46 -67.74 32.03 -3.67
C LYS A 46 -68.46 30.83 -3.06
N LEU A 47 -67.77 30.01 -2.27
CA LEU A 47 -68.45 29.02 -1.42
C LEU A 47 -68.78 29.66 -0.08
N ILE A 48 -69.98 29.37 0.41
CA ILE A 48 -70.45 29.73 1.74
C ILE A 48 -70.98 28.48 2.44
N THR A 49 -70.85 28.43 3.76
CA THR A 49 -71.43 27.36 4.58
C THR A 49 -72.77 27.83 5.13
N ILE A 50 -73.82 27.06 4.89
CA ILE A 50 -75.19 27.36 5.34
C ILE A 50 -75.22 27.27 6.87
N GLN A 51 -75.78 28.28 7.52
CA GLN A 51 -75.94 28.33 8.98
C GLN A 51 -77.37 27.99 9.40
N LYS A 52 -77.53 27.67 10.69
CA LYS A 52 -78.84 27.35 11.25
C LYS A 52 -79.75 28.58 11.25
N GLY A 53 -80.80 28.52 10.45
CA GLY A 53 -81.77 29.61 10.28
C GLY A 53 -81.74 30.27 8.91
N ASP A 54 -80.74 29.95 8.08
CA ASP A 54 -80.65 30.46 6.72
C ASP A 54 -81.75 29.85 5.84
N THR A 55 -82.24 30.64 4.89
CA THR A 55 -83.09 30.17 3.80
C THR A 55 -82.46 30.54 2.46
N LEU A 56 -82.75 29.80 1.39
CA LEU A 56 -82.28 30.19 0.05
C LEU A 56 -82.77 31.59 -0.36
N TRP A 57 -83.90 32.03 0.20
CA TRP A 57 -84.48 33.34 -0.01
C TRP A 57 -83.65 34.45 0.66
N ASP A 58 -83.28 34.24 1.92
CA ASP A 58 -82.46 35.19 2.69
C ASP A 58 -81.03 35.23 2.15
N LEU A 59 -80.46 34.08 1.78
CA LEU A 59 -79.16 34.00 1.12
C LEU A 59 -79.19 34.67 -0.26
N ALA A 60 -80.30 34.59 -1.00
CA ALA A 60 -80.46 35.34 -2.25
C ALA A 60 -80.58 36.84 -2.00
N GLN A 61 -81.29 37.27 -0.95
CA GLN A 61 -81.35 38.68 -0.55
C GLN A 61 -79.96 39.23 -0.19
N GLU A 62 -79.17 38.48 0.55
CA GLU A 62 -77.85 38.89 1.02
C GLU A 62 -76.82 38.93 -0.11
N TYR A 63 -76.76 37.88 -0.94
CA TYR A 63 -75.69 37.72 -1.94
C TYR A 63 -76.08 38.13 -3.36
N LEU A 64 -77.38 38.12 -3.69
CA LEU A 64 -77.90 38.49 -5.03
C LEU A 64 -78.78 39.75 -5.00
N THR A 65 -78.93 40.41 -3.84
CA THR A 65 -79.72 41.65 -3.63
C THR A 65 -81.23 41.52 -3.85
N ASP A 66 -81.70 40.51 -4.59
CA ASP A 66 -83.11 40.20 -4.79
C ASP A 66 -83.42 38.75 -4.35
N PRO A 67 -84.31 38.55 -3.36
CA PRO A 67 -84.69 37.23 -2.88
C PRO A 67 -85.32 36.33 -3.96
N ALA A 68 -85.98 36.91 -4.97
CA ALA A 68 -86.62 36.16 -6.05
C ALA A 68 -85.61 35.42 -6.94
N LEU A 69 -84.33 35.80 -6.86
CA LEU A 69 -83.24 35.21 -7.62
C LEU A 69 -82.67 33.93 -7.00
N TRP A 70 -83.23 33.38 -5.93
CA TRP A 70 -82.72 32.13 -5.33
C TRP A 70 -82.57 30.97 -6.32
N LYS A 71 -83.38 30.94 -7.39
CA LYS A 71 -83.33 29.92 -8.46
C LYS A 71 -81.98 29.89 -9.18
N GLU A 72 -81.24 30.98 -9.12
CA GLU A 72 -79.92 31.16 -9.72
C GLU A 72 -78.86 30.26 -9.11
N PHE A 73 -79.00 29.94 -7.82
CA PHE A 73 -78.10 29.00 -7.15
C PHE A 73 -78.10 27.62 -7.81
N ARG A 74 -79.20 27.20 -8.46
CA ARG A 74 -79.29 25.92 -9.20
C ARG A 74 -78.38 25.84 -10.41
N ARG A 75 -77.91 26.98 -10.94
CA ARG A 75 -76.94 27.00 -12.03
C ARG A 75 -75.55 26.54 -11.55
N HIS A 76 -75.22 26.78 -10.30
CA HIS A 76 -73.90 26.52 -9.71
C HIS A 76 -73.85 25.37 -8.70
N ASN A 77 -75.01 24.83 -8.31
CA ASN A 77 -75.12 23.72 -7.37
C ASN A 77 -76.13 22.69 -7.86
N ASP A 78 -75.96 21.45 -7.43
CA ASP A 78 -76.94 20.39 -7.59
C ASP A 78 -77.77 20.28 -6.31
N PHE A 79 -79.09 20.42 -6.47
CA PHE A 79 -80.06 20.35 -5.38
C PHE A 79 -80.87 19.06 -5.51
N THR A 80 -80.91 18.29 -4.43
CA THR A 80 -81.81 17.12 -4.34
C THR A 80 -83.26 17.58 -4.14
N ASP A 81 -83.48 18.54 -3.26
CA ASP A 81 -84.75 19.27 -3.10
C ASP A 81 -84.42 20.75 -2.79
N PRO A 82 -84.80 21.72 -3.65
CA PRO A 82 -84.53 23.13 -3.41
C PRO A 82 -85.24 23.72 -2.19
N HIS A 83 -86.24 23.05 -1.62
CA HIS A 83 -86.94 23.51 -0.42
C HIS A 83 -86.29 23.05 0.89
N LEU A 84 -85.28 22.18 0.82
CA LEU A 84 -84.61 21.62 1.99
C LEU A 84 -83.11 21.92 1.91
N ILE A 85 -82.65 22.80 2.80
CA ILE A 85 -81.24 23.13 2.96
C ILE A 85 -80.84 22.90 4.42
N TYR A 86 -79.65 22.37 4.67
CA TYR A 86 -79.21 22.00 6.01
C TYR A 86 -78.00 22.81 6.47
N PRO A 87 -77.92 23.12 7.78
CA PRO A 87 -76.75 23.77 8.33
C PRO A 87 -75.50 22.90 8.18
N GLY A 88 -74.39 23.51 7.76
CA GLY A 88 -73.13 22.83 7.50
C GLY A 88 -72.92 22.42 6.04
N GLU A 89 -73.95 22.52 5.19
CA GLU A 89 -73.79 22.30 3.75
C GLU A 89 -73.05 23.48 3.09
N GLU A 90 -72.32 23.19 2.01
CA GLU A 90 -71.65 24.21 1.22
C GLU A 90 -72.52 24.62 0.03
N LEU A 91 -72.73 25.92 -0.12
CA LEU A 91 -73.45 26.54 -1.23
C LEU A 91 -72.50 27.41 -2.05
N ARG A 92 -72.41 27.17 -3.34
CA ARG A 92 -71.65 28.00 -4.27
C ARG A 92 -72.53 29.12 -4.81
N ILE A 93 -72.16 30.35 -4.51
CA ILE A 93 -72.85 31.58 -4.93
C ILE A 93 -72.03 32.32 -6.01
N PRO A 94 -72.65 32.93 -7.03
CA PRO A 94 -71.93 33.78 -7.98
C PRO A 94 -71.58 35.12 -7.33
N THR A 95 -70.33 35.58 -7.47
CA THR A 95 -69.88 36.87 -6.90
C THR A 95 -70.17 38.06 -7.81
N SER A 96 -70.57 37.81 -9.05
CA SER A 96 -71.01 38.83 -10.00
C SER A 96 -72.30 38.36 -10.66
N PHE A 97 -73.42 39.04 -10.36
CA PHE A 97 -74.68 38.82 -11.05
C PHE A 97 -74.64 39.54 -12.40
N ASN A 98 -74.28 38.82 -13.46
CA ASN A 98 -74.34 39.34 -14.82
C ASN A 98 -75.77 39.15 -15.34
N MET A 99 -76.68 40.08 -15.03
CA MET A 99 -77.94 40.13 -15.77
C MET A 99 -77.56 40.47 -17.22
N PRO A 100 -77.90 39.64 -18.23
CA PRO A 100 -77.56 39.97 -19.61
C PRO A 100 -78.15 41.34 -19.91
N ALA A 101 -77.32 42.27 -20.36
CA ALA A 101 -77.71 43.66 -20.55
C ALA A 101 -78.94 43.77 -21.46
N GLN A 102 -79.10 42.83 -22.38
CA GLN A 102 -80.26 42.68 -23.27
C GLN A 102 -81.57 42.40 -22.50
N ALA A 103 -81.53 41.71 -21.37
CA ALA A 103 -82.72 41.48 -20.53
C ALA A 103 -83.12 42.73 -19.73
N ILE A 104 -82.16 43.53 -19.26
CA ILE A 104 -82.43 44.82 -18.60
C ILE A 104 -83.03 45.80 -19.60
N VAL A 105 -82.41 45.93 -20.78
CA VAL A 105 -82.88 46.83 -21.85
C VAL A 105 -84.30 46.46 -22.29
N LYS A 106 -84.59 45.17 -22.46
CA LYS A 106 -85.92 44.68 -22.85
C LYS A 106 -86.98 44.91 -21.75
N ALA A 107 -86.63 44.70 -20.48
CA ALA A 107 -87.54 44.96 -19.36
C ALA A 107 -87.82 46.46 -19.14
N VAL A 108 -86.85 47.32 -19.44
CA VAL A 108 -86.97 48.78 -19.42
C VAL A 108 -87.83 49.30 -20.57
N GLU A 109 -87.65 48.77 -21.78
CA GLU A 109 -88.49 49.06 -22.95
C GLU A 109 -89.95 48.61 -22.74
N GLU A 110 -90.18 47.41 -22.19
CA GLU A 110 -91.53 46.86 -21.96
C GLU A 110 -92.33 47.59 -20.87
N LYS A 111 -91.67 48.15 -19.85
CA LYS A 111 -92.35 48.85 -18.75
C LYS A 111 -92.45 50.37 -18.91
N GLY A 112 -91.86 50.96 -19.95
CA GLY A 112 -92.00 52.38 -20.29
C GLY A 112 -91.46 53.37 -19.24
N LEU A 113 -90.46 52.97 -18.44
CA LEU A 113 -89.92 53.81 -17.35
C LEU A 113 -88.88 54.85 -17.80
N LEU A 114 -88.38 54.78 -19.04
CA LEU A 114 -87.35 55.67 -19.59
C LEU A 114 -87.75 56.17 -20.98
N SER A 115 -87.35 57.39 -21.31
CA SER A 115 -87.55 57.97 -22.64
C SER A 115 -86.66 57.27 -23.69
N LYS A 116 -87.06 57.34 -24.96
CA LYS A 116 -86.36 56.66 -26.06
C LYS A 116 -84.90 57.13 -26.20
N GLU A 117 -84.67 58.42 -25.99
CA GLU A 117 -83.34 59.02 -25.97
C GLU A 117 -82.44 58.47 -24.84
N GLU A 118 -82.98 58.24 -23.65
CA GLU A 118 -82.21 57.65 -22.53
C GLU A 118 -81.83 56.20 -22.82
N ILE A 119 -82.72 55.44 -23.46
CA ILE A 119 -82.45 54.05 -23.87
C ILE A 119 -81.34 53.99 -24.92
N ASP A 120 -81.34 54.89 -25.90
CA ASP A 120 -80.32 54.93 -26.94
C ASP A 120 -78.95 55.37 -26.40
N GLN A 121 -78.92 56.30 -25.43
CA GLN A 121 -77.69 56.67 -24.71
C GLN A 121 -77.12 55.50 -23.89
N ILE A 122 -77.98 54.74 -23.20
CA ILE A 122 -77.57 53.56 -22.44
C ILE A 122 -77.01 52.48 -23.37
N LYS A 123 -77.64 52.24 -24.52
CA LYS A 123 -77.13 51.29 -25.54
C LYS A 123 -75.76 51.70 -26.08
N ALA A 124 -75.56 53.00 -26.35
CA ALA A 124 -74.28 53.51 -26.80
C ALA A 124 -73.17 53.37 -25.74
N GLN A 125 -73.50 53.66 -24.47
CA GLN A 125 -72.57 53.45 -23.36
C GLN A 125 -72.24 51.97 -23.15
N LEU A 126 -73.22 51.09 -23.29
CA LEU A 126 -73.03 49.64 -23.17
C LEU A 126 -72.10 49.10 -24.26
N ALA A 127 -72.31 49.51 -25.52
CA ALA A 127 -71.44 49.10 -26.63
C ALA A 127 -69.99 49.54 -26.40
N LYS A 128 -69.78 50.78 -25.94
CA LYS A 128 -68.45 51.28 -25.59
C LYS A 128 -67.82 50.49 -24.43
N ALA A 129 -68.60 50.16 -23.41
CA ALA A 129 -68.13 49.37 -22.28
C ALA A 129 -67.80 47.91 -22.68
N GLU A 130 -68.55 47.32 -23.62
CA GLU A 130 -68.25 46.00 -24.18
C GLU A 130 -66.94 46.00 -24.97
N ASP A 131 -66.71 47.01 -25.83
CA ASP A 131 -65.45 47.18 -26.55
C ASP A 131 -64.26 47.35 -25.59
N GLU A 132 -64.38 48.20 -24.56
CA GLU A 132 -63.36 48.37 -23.53
C GLU A 132 -63.09 47.05 -22.77
N ARG A 133 -64.14 46.29 -22.43
CA ARG A 133 -64.00 44.99 -21.75
C ARG A 133 -63.29 43.95 -22.62
N THR A 134 -63.54 43.94 -23.93
CA THR A 134 -62.84 43.04 -24.85
C THR A 134 -61.36 43.42 -24.99
N GLY A 135 -61.05 44.72 -25.08
CA GLY A 135 -59.67 45.22 -25.08
C GLY A 135 -58.90 44.86 -23.81
N GLN A 136 -59.53 45.02 -22.64
CA GLN A 136 -58.97 44.58 -21.35
C GLN A 136 -58.79 43.06 -21.29
N GLY A 137 -59.74 42.29 -21.83
CA GLY A 137 -59.62 40.83 -21.92
C GLY A 137 -58.41 40.37 -22.73
N GLN A 138 -58.12 41.06 -23.85
CA GLN A 138 -56.93 40.78 -24.65
C GLN A 138 -55.64 41.12 -23.88
N GLN A 139 -55.59 42.26 -23.19
CA GLN A 139 -54.44 42.63 -22.34
C GLN A 139 -54.20 41.61 -21.21
N ILE A 140 -55.26 41.10 -20.59
CA ILE A 140 -55.16 40.06 -19.55
C ILE A 140 -54.61 38.76 -20.16
N SER A 141 -55.09 38.35 -21.34
CA SER A 141 -54.56 37.18 -22.04
C SER A 141 -53.06 37.30 -22.35
N ASP A 142 -52.64 38.48 -22.83
CA ASP A 142 -51.23 38.73 -23.14
C ASP A 142 -50.36 38.74 -21.87
N LEU A 143 -50.86 39.31 -20.77
CA LEU A 143 -50.20 39.26 -19.46
C LEU A 143 -50.10 37.84 -18.91
N GLU A 144 -51.16 37.03 -19.06
CA GLU A 144 -51.13 35.62 -18.67
C GLU A 144 -50.07 34.84 -19.45
N ALA A 145 -49.92 35.10 -20.76
CA ALA A 145 -48.88 34.50 -21.57
C ALA A 145 -47.48 34.89 -21.08
N GLN A 146 -47.26 36.16 -20.75
CA GLN A 146 -46.00 36.64 -20.18
C GLN A 146 -45.71 35.99 -18.83
N ILE A 147 -46.69 35.88 -17.94
CA ILE A 147 -46.54 35.21 -16.63
C ILE A 147 -46.16 33.74 -16.82
N ARG A 148 -46.78 33.03 -17.77
CA ARG A 148 -46.43 31.64 -18.07
C ARG A 148 -45.00 31.52 -18.57
N GLN A 149 -44.58 32.41 -19.46
CA GLN A 149 -43.19 32.44 -19.95
C GLN A 149 -42.20 32.73 -18.82
N LEU A 150 -42.47 33.73 -17.98
CA LEU A 150 -41.61 34.09 -16.86
C LEU A 150 -41.48 32.94 -15.85
N LYS A 151 -42.59 32.22 -15.59
CA LYS A 151 -42.59 31.03 -14.74
C LYS A 151 -41.75 29.90 -15.34
N ALA A 152 -41.86 29.66 -16.65
CA ALA A 152 -41.03 28.68 -17.34
C ALA A 152 -39.54 29.05 -17.28
N GLN A 153 -39.20 30.32 -17.47
CA GLN A 153 -37.83 30.82 -17.33
C GLN A 153 -37.30 30.63 -15.90
N SER A 154 -38.09 30.96 -14.88
CA SER A 154 -37.71 30.75 -13.48
C SER A 154 -37.48 29.27 -13.15
N GLN A 155 -38.31 28.37 -13.68
CA GLN A 155 -38.10 26.92 -13.51
C GLN A 155 -36.85 26.42 -14.23
N ALA A 156 -36.56 26.92 -15.43
CA ALA A 156 -35.35 26.60 -16.17
C ALA A 156 -34.09 27.04 -15.39
N PHE A 157 -34.06 28.29 -14.93
CA PHE A 157 -32.97 28.81 -14.09
C PHE A 157 -32.78 28.02 -12.80
N LYS A 158 -33.88 27.59 -12.15
CA LYS A 158 -33.80 26.77 -10.94
C LYS A 158 -33.14 25.41 -11.22
N LYS A 159 -33.42 24.81 -12.38
CA LYS A 159 -32.79 23.56 -12.79
C LYS A 159 -31.30 23.76 -13.06
N GLU A 160 -30.96 24.80 -13.82
CA GLU A 160 -29.55 25.15 -14.10
C GLU A 160 -28.75 25.40 -12.82
N LEU A 161 -29.35 26.07 -11.83
CA LEU A 161 -28.75 26.26 -10.51
C LEU A 161 -28.58 24.94 -9.75
N ALA A 162 -29.54 24.01 -9.85
CA ALA A 162 -29.43 22.71 -9.19
C ALA A 162 -28.30 21.86 -9.81
N ASP A 163 -28.21 21.84 -11.14
CA ASP A 163 -27.14 21.16 -11.88
C ASP A 163 -25.76 21.76 -11.52
N ALA A 164 -25.65 23.09 -11.43
CA ALA A 164 -24.41 23.76 -11.02
C ALA A 164 -24.01 23.49 -9.54
N VAL A 165 -24.98 23.31 -8.65
CA VAL A 165 -24.71 22.92 -7.25
C VAL A 165 -24.19 21.49 -7.17
N GLU A 166 -24.68 20.57 -8.01
CA GLU A 166 -24.18 19.20 -8.10
C GLU A 166 -22.73 19.17 -8.62
N GLU A 167 -22.40 19.99 -9.62
CA GLU A 167 -21.00 20.16 -10.07
C GLU A 167 -20.09 20.72 -8.98
N LEU A 168 -20.59 21.66 -8.16
CA LEU A 168 -19.85 22.19 -7.00
C LEU A 168 -19.65 21.14 -5.91
N ASP A 169 -20.60 20.24 -5.68
CA ASP A 169 -20.46 19.14 -4.73
C ASP A 169 -19.38 18.15 -5.19
N ALA A 170 -19.29 17.89 -6.50
CA ALA A 170 -18.20 17.12 -7.08
C ALA A 170 -16.83 17.79 -6.81
N ILE A 171 -16.73 19.11 -6.92
CA ILE A 171 -15.53 19.88 -6.54
C ILE A 171 -15.23 19.75 -5.03
N GLY A 172 -16.25 19.75 -4.18
CA GLY A 172 -16.11 19.45 -2.75
C GLY A 172 -15.51 18.05 -2.50
N GLY A 173 -15.94 17.06 -3.28
CA GLY A 173 -15.35 15.72 -3.30
C GLY A 173 -13.86 15.73 -3.64
N LEU A 174 -13.43 16.53 -4.63
CA LEU A 174 -12.01 16.70 -4.95
C LEU A 174 -11.19 17.26 -3.78
N SER A 175 -11.76 18.18 -2.98
CA SER A 175 -11.07 18.70 -1.78
C SER A 175 -10.77 17.59 -0.78
N LYS A 176 -11.73 16.69 -0.55
CA LYS A 176 -11.54 15.56 0.37
C LYS A 176 -10.48 14.59 -0.16
N SER A 177 -10.51 14.27 -1.46
CA SER A 177 -9.47 13.44 -2.08
C SER A 177 -8.09 14.10 -2.03
N LEU A 178 -8.01 15.44 -2.09
CA LEU A 178 -6.75 16.18 -1.92
C LEU A 178 -6.21 16.07 -0.48
N ASP A 179 -7.08 16.14 0.52
CA ASP A 179 -6.68 15.95 1.92
C ASP A 179 -6.21 14.52 2.21
N GLU A 180 -6.89 13.51 1.65
CA GLU A 180 -6.47 12.11 1.71
C GLU A 180 -5.11 11.92 1.03
N LEU A 181 -4.94 12.42 -0.21
CA LEU A 181 -3.67 12.34 -0.94
C LEU A 181 -2.52 13.03 -0.17
N LYS A 182 -2.79 14.17 0.46
CA LYS A 182 -1.80 14.89 1.28
C LYS A 182 -1.39 14.09 2.51
N SER A 183 -2.34 13.41 3.15
CA SER A 183 -2.06 12.50 4.26
C SER A 183 -1.20 11.33 3.81
N ASP A 184 -1.55 10.69 2.69
CA ASP A 184 -0.78 9.58 2.13
C ASP A 184 0.65 9.99 1.76
N ILE A 185 0.81 11.15 1.10
CA ILE A 185 2.13 11.72 0.79
C ILE A 185 2.94 11.95 2.07
N LYS A 186 2.31 12.48 3.13
CA LYS A 186 3.00 12.70 4.42
C LYS A 186 3.45 11.39 5.05
N ASN A 187 2.62 10.35 5.02
CA ASN A 187 2.95 9.05 5.58
C ASN A 187 4.06 8.36 4.79
N VAL A 188 4.00 8.41 3.45
CA VAL A 188 5.04 7.87 2.56
C VAL A 188 6.35 8.64 2.73
N ALA A 189 6.30 9.97 2.74
CA ALA A 189 7.51 10.78 2.91
C ALA A 189 8.16 10.56 4.27
N GLY A 190 7.37 10.51 5.36
CA GLY A 190 7.87 10.22 6.69
C GLY A 190 8.51 8.83 6.77
N GLY A 191 7.76 7.78 6.42
CA GLY A 191 8.25 6.40 6.52
C GLY A 191 9.48 6.13 5.65
N ILE A 192 9.47 6.57 4.39
CA ILE A 192 10.62 6.33 3.49
C ILE A 192 11.86 7.12 3.93
N LEU A 193 11.70 8.38 4.39
CA LEU A 193 12.85 9.19 4.82
C LEU A 193 13.45 8.67 6.13
N ASP A 194 12.61 8.22 7.06
CA ASP A 194 13.06 7.69 8.34
C ASP A 194 13.75 6.33 8.13
N ASP A 195 13.13 5.40 7.40
CA ASP A 195 13.72 4.08 7.09
C ASP A 195 15.04 4.22 6.29
N ALA A 196 15.07 5.08 5.27
CA ALA A 196 16.30 5.33 4.50
C ALA A 196 17.37 6.04 5.36
N GLY A 197 16.96 6.86 6.33
CA GLY A 197 17.86 7.49 7.29
C GLY A 197 18.58 6.47 8.16
N GLU A 198 17.82 5.51 8.72
CA GLU A 198 18.37 4.42 9.54
C GLU A 198 19.31 3.52 8.73
N GLU A 199 18.93 3.13 7.51
CA GLU A 199 19.80 2.32 6.62
C GLU A 199 21.10 3.06 6.26
N ILE A 200 21.03 4.37 5.97
CA ILE A 200 22.22 5.18 5.67
C ILE A 200 23.13 5.29 6.89
N GLU A 201 22.58 5.45 8.09
CA GLU A 201 23.35 5.52 9.33
C GLU A 201 24.09 4.19 9.59
N GLU A 202 23.41 3.05 9.48
CA GLU A 202 24.02 1.72 9.61
C GLU A 202 25.16 1.51 8.59
N VAL A 203 24.93 1.85 7.33
CA VAL A 203 25.96 1.74 6.27
C VAL A 203 27.14 2.67 6.58
N THR A 204 26.89 3.87 7.09
CA THR A 204 27.94 4.84 7.44
C THR A 204 28.84 4.30 8.55
N GLU A 205 28.26 3.71 9.60
CA GLU A 205 29.02 3.07 10.68
C GLU A 205 29.82 1.86 10.19
N ALA A 206 29.24 1.05 9.30
CA ALA A 206 29.91 -0.09 8.69
C ALA A 206 31.12 0.35 7.85
N VAL A 207 30.98 1.41 7.06
CA VAL A 207 32.07 2.00 6.27
C VAL A 207 33.18 2.52 7.19
N ALA A 208 32.84 3.27 8.24
CA ALA A 208 33.83 3.77 9.21
C ALA A 208 34.63 2.62 9.86
N THR A 209 33.95 1.52 10.19
CA THR A 209 34.58 0.30 10.73
C THR A 209 35.53 -0.33 9.71
N LEU A 210 35.15 -0.41 8.43
CA LEU A 210 35.98 -0.94 7.36
C LEU A 210 37.21 -0.07 7.10
N GLU A 211 37.08 1.25 7.14
CA GLU A 211 38.20 2.19 7.03
C GLU A 211 39.21 1.99 8.16
N GLY A 212 38.75 1.78 9.39
CA GLY A 212 39.61 1.44 10.52
C GLY A 212 40.42 0.16 10.28
N LYS A 213 39.75 -0.92 9.86
CA LYS A 213 40.41 -2.20 9.52
C LYS A 213 41.41 -2.06 8.37
N LEU A 214 41.10 -1.25 7.36
CA LEU A 214 41.99 -0.98 6.24
C LEU A 214 43.25 -0.23 6.71
N SER A 215 43.11 0.73 7.64
CA SER A 215 44.23 1.44 8.24
C SER A 215 45.15 0.52 9.03
N ASP A 216 44.58 -0.36 9.85
CA ASP A 216 45.34 -1.35 10.62
C ASP A 216 46.08 -2.32 9.70
N SER A 217 45.40 -2.83 8.66
CA SER A 217 46.01 -3.67 7.63
C SER A 217 47.17 -2.95 6.92
N HIS A 218 46.99 -1.68 6.57
CA HIS A 218 48.04 -0.87 5.95
C HIS A 218 49.27 -0.73 6.86
N LYS A 219 49.07 -0.56 8.17
CA LYS A 219 50.16 -0.51 9.16
C LYS A 219 50.88 -1.84 9.31
N SER A 220 50.18 -2.96 9.21
CA SER A 220 50.81 -4.29 9.22
C SER A 220 51.63 -4.53 7.95
N VAL A 221 51.10 -4.17 6.78
CA VAL A 221 51.82 -4.25 5.51
C VAL A 221 53.09 -3.40 5.53
N SER A 222 53.03 -2.16 6.04
CA SER A 222 54.22 -1.30 6.10
C SER A 222 55.32 -1.86 7.00
N LYS A 223 54.96 -2.49 8.13
CA LYS A 223 55.92 -3.21 8.99
C LYS A 223 56.57 -4.39 8.25
N LEU A 224 55.79 -5.18 7.51
CA LEU A 224 56.31 -6.29 6.72
C LEU A 224 57.27 -5.82 5.62
N VAL A 225 56.93 -4.72 4.93
CA VAL A 225 57.80 -4.11 3.92
C VAL A 225 59.13 -3.68 4.55
N ALA A 226 59.10 -2.97 5.67
CA ALA A 226 60.31 -2.57 6.39
C ALA A 226 61.15 -3.77 6.87
N GLY A 227 60.48 -4.84 7.35
CA GLY A 227 61.13 -6.09 7.73
C GLY A 227 61.85 -6.75 6.55
N ASN A 228 61.19 -6.83 5.40
CA ASN A 228 61.76 -7.39 4.17
C ASN A 228 62.93 -6.55 3.66
N GLU A 229 62.86 -5.23 3.74
CA GLU A 229 63.98 -4.34 3.37
C GLU A 229 65.22 -4.62 4.25
N SER A 230 65.02 -4.80 5.56
CA SER A 230 66.12 -5.20 6.47
C SER A 230 66.67 -6.59 6.16
N LEU A 231 65.81 -7.55 5.80
CA LEU A 231 66.26 -8.88 5.39
C LEU A 231 67.08 -8.84 4.09
N LEU A 232 66.68 -8.01 3.13
CA LEU A 232 67.40 -7.80 1.87
C LEU A 232 68.79 -7.22 2.14
N GLU A 233 68.90 -6.24 3.04
CA GLU A 233 70.19 -5.68 3.45
C GLU A 233 71.09 -6.73 4.11
N LYS A 234 70.54 -7.56 5.00
CA LYS A 234 71.28 -8.68 5.60
C LYS A 234 71.73 -9.69 4.55
N LEU A 235 70.87 -10.01 3.58
CA LEU A 235 71.18 -10.96 2.51
C LEU A 235 72.34 -10.46 1.65
N LYS A 236 72.32 -9.17 1.28
CA LYS A 236 73.41 -8.51 0.56
C LYS A 236 74.71 -8.54 1.37
N SER A 237 74.65 -8.24 2.67
CA SER A 237 75.82 -8.34 3.55
C SER A 237 76.36 -9.76 3.66
N THR A 238 75.50 -10.77 3.70
CA THR A 238 75.94 -12.18 3.69
C THR A 238 76.54 -12.58 2.36
N GLU A 239 76.00 -12.08 1.25
CA GLU A 239 76.56 -12.28 -0.10
C GLU A 239 77.98 -11.69 -0.18
N ASP A 240 78.18 -10.46 0.27
CA ASP A 240 79.50 -9.81 0.33
C ASP A 240 80.51 -10.61 1.18
N ARG A 241 80.06 -11.17 2.31
CA ARG A 241 80.89 -12.03 3.18
C ARG A 241 81.25 -13.35 2.51
N ILE A 242 80.33 -13.96 1.78
CA ILE A 242 80.59 -15.19 1.03
C ILE A 242 81.64 -14.90 -0.05
N THR A 243 81.48 -13.84 -0.83
CA THR A 243 82.47 -13.43 -1.84
C THR A 243 83.85 -13.24 -1.23
N SER A 244 83.95 -12.53 -0.10
CA SER A 244 85.23 -12.36 0.60
C SER A 244 85.84 -13.68 1.11
N LEU A 245 85.01 -14.61 1.60
CA LEU A 245 85.48 -15.94 1.99
C LEU A 245 85.94 -16.76 0.80
N THR A 246 85.23 -16.68 -0.33
CA THR A 246 85.61 -17.33 -1.59
C THR A 246 86.97 -16.83 -2.08
N GLU A 247 87.22 -15.52 -2.06
CA GLU A 247 88.53 -14.94 -2.39
C GLU A 247 89.63 -15.45 -1.45
N LYS A 248 89.37 -15.54 -0.14
CA LYS A 248 90.33 -16.09 0.83
C LYS A 248 90.61 -17.56 0.60
N VAL A 249 89.60 -18.37 0.32
CA VAL A 249 89.76 -19.79 0.00
C VAL A 249 90.59 -19.94 -1.26
N GLN A 250 90.30 -19.19 -2.33
CA GLN A 250 91.10 -19.22 -3.56
C GLN A 250 92.56 -18.80 -3.31
N GLY A 251 92.78 -17.81 -2.44
CA GLY A 251 94.13 -17.40 -2.04
C GLY A 251 94.87 -18.49 -1.24
N LEU A 252 94.18 -19.16 -0.31
CA LEU A 252 94.73 -20.29 0.45
C LEU A 252 94.97 -21.51 -0.43
N GLU A 253 94.11 -21.79 -1.41
CA GLU A 253 94.33 -22.82 -2.42
C GLU A 253 95.56 -22.50 -3.27
N GLY A 254 95.74 -21.24 -3.70
CA GLY A 254 96.96 -20.82 -4.39
C GLY A 254 98.22 -20.96 -3.51
N GLN A 255 98.13 -20.67 -2.22
CA GLN A 255 99.22 -20.92 -1.27
C GLN A 255 99.49 -22.41 -1.06
N ARG A 256 98.43 -23.23 -0.94
CA ARG A 256 98.54 -24.69 -0.86
C ARG A 256 99.19 -25.23 -2.12
N ASP A 257 98.77 -24.80 -3.31
CA ASP A 257 99.36 -25.26 -4.58
C ASP A 257 100.83 -24.82 -4.71
N ALA A 258 101.18 -23.64 -4.17
CA ALA A 258 102.57 -23.20 -4.05
C ALA A 258 103.38 -24.04 -3.03
N VAL A 259 102.77 -24.45 -1.92
CA VAL A 259 103.38 -25.34 -0.93
C VAL A 259 103.50 -26.76 -1.48
N VAL A 260 102.51 -27.26 -2.21
CA VAL A 260 102.55 -28.55 -2.91
C VAL A 260 103.64 -28.54 -3.97
N THR A 261 103.83 -27.45 -4.72
CA THR A 261 104.98 -27.34 -5.66
C THR A 261 106.34 -27.19 -4.97
N ILE A 262 106.39 -26.78 -3.70
CA ILE A 262 107.62 -26.80 -2.88
C ILE A 262 107.84 -28.19 -2.27
N SER A 263 106.77 -28.88 -1.85
CA SER A 263 106.76 -30.25 -1.33
C SER A 263 106.90 -31.33 -2.43
N ASP A 264 106.67 -31.00 -3.71
CA ASP A 264 106.97 -31.83 -4.89
C ASP A 264 108.49 -32.04 -5.09
N SER A 265 109.32 -31.52 -4.18
CA SER A 265 110.72 -31.90 -4.07
C SER A 265 110.99 -33.04 -3.07
N THR A 266 110.02 -33.49 -2.25
CA THR A 266 110.15 -34.68 -1.39
C THR A 266 108.79 -35.11 -0.82
N GLU A 267 108.15 -36.12 -1.40
CA GLU A 267 107.43 -37.24 -0.73
C GLU A 267 106.58 -38.02 -1.76
N GLU A 268 106.88 -39.31 -1.89
CA GLU A 268 106.11 -40.27 -2.70
C GLU A 268 104.90 -40.74 -1.87
N ASP A 269 103.68 -40.71 -2.42
CA ASP A 269 102.51 -41.37 -1.83
C ASP A 269 102.80 -42.87 -1.66
N GLU A 270 102.82 -43.37 -0.42
CA GLU A 270 102.97 -44.80 -0.16
C GLU A 270 101.73 -45.57 -0.62
N THR A 271 101.95 -46.56 -1.47
CA THR A 271 100.87 -47.38 -2.02
C THR A 271 100.35 -48.39 -0.99
N LEU A 272 99.11 -48.85 -1.15
CA LEU A 272 98.49 -49.90 -0.32
C LEU A 272 99.38 -51.14 -0.14
N GLU A 273 100.21 -51.49 -1.12
CA GLU A 273 101.16 -52.61 -1.03
C GLU A 273 102.29 -52.35 -0.03
N GLN A 274 102.76 -51.11 0.10
CA GLN A 274 103.81 -50.73 1.06
C GLN A 274 103.29 -50.72 2.50
N LEU A 275 102.04 -50.30 2.71
CA LEU A 275 101.39 -50.33 4.03
C LEU A 275 101.13 -51.78 4.50
N VAL A 276 100.76 -52.68 3.59
CA VAL A 276 100.55 -54.11 3.93
C VAL A 276 101.89 -54.79 4.21
N SER A 277 102.94 -54.50 3.43
CA SER A 277 104.26 -55.09 3.65
C SER A 277 104.90 -54.67 4.98
N SER A 278 104.68 -53.43 5.42
CA SER A 278 105.19 -52.90 6.70
C SER A 278 104.40 -53.39 7.92
N ARG A 279 103.18 -53.88 7.72
CA ARG A 279 102.44 -54.61 8.74
C ARG A 279 102.93 -56.05 8.87
N ASP A 280 103.12 -56.74 7.75
CA ASP A 280 103.54 -58.15 7.72
C ASP A 280 104.97 -58.36 8.24
N ASP A 281 105.86 -57.37 8.09
CA ASP A 281 107.22 -57.41 8.65
C ASP A 281 107.31 -56.96 10.12
N GLY A 282 106.18 -56.54 10.71
CA GLY A 282 106.04 -56.12 12.10
C GLY A 282 106.63 -54.75 12.43
N THR A 283 106.96 -53.94 11.43
CA THR A 283 107.49 -52.57 11.64
C THR A 283 106.41 -51.57 12.06
N VAL A 284 105.16 -51.80 11.65
CA VAL A 284 104.00 -50.98 12.01
C VAL A 284 103.04 -51.80 12.86
N SER A 285 102.55 -51.21 13.96
CA SER A 285 101.54 -51.85 14.81
C SER A 285 100.18 -51.91 14.11
N ASP A 286 99.34 -52.89 14.45
CA ASP A 286 97.95 -52.98 13.94
C ASP A 286 97.17 -51.66 14.14
N GLU A 287 97.41 -50.94 15.24
CA GLU A 287 96.78 -49.65 15.51
C GLU A 287 97.29 -48.53 14.58
N GLU A 288 98.59 -48.52 14.29
CA GLU A 288 99.21 -47.54 13.38
C GLU A 288 98.81 -47.78 11.93
N PHE A 289 98.72 -49.04 11.51
CA PHE A 289 98.23 -49.43 10.19
C PHE A 289 96.79 -48.93 9.94
N LEU A 290 95.92 -49.04 10.94
CA LEU A 290 94.54 -48.54 10.86
C LEU A 290 94.43 -47.01 10.84
N ILE A 291 95.43 -46.30 11.36
CA ILE A 291 95.51 -44.83 11.27
C ILE A 291 95.97 -44.44 9.86
N SER A 292 97.02 -45.08 9.34
CA SER A 292 97.55 -44.81 7.99
C SER A 292 96.53 -45.12 6.88
N LEU A 293 95.66 -46.13 7.05
CA LEU A 293 94.55 -46.36 6.13
C LEU A 293 93.54 -45.19 6.10
N SER A 294 93.33 -44.50 7.23
CA SER A 294 92.43 -43.35 7.31
C SER A 294 93.09 -42.09 6.75
N GLU A 295 94.37 -41.86 7.04
CA GLU A 295 95.14 -40.72 6.50
C GLU A 295 95.24 -40.77 4.97
N ASN A 296 95.36 -41.96 4.39
CA ASN A 296 95.41 -42.16 2.95
C ASN A 296 94.02 -42.31 2.27
N GLY A 297 92.93 -42.07 3.01
CA GLY A 297 91.57 -42.07 2.44
C GLY A 297 91.04 -43.45 2.03
N LEU A 298 91.60 -44.52 2.60
CA LEU A 298 91.27 -45.92 2.30
C LEU A 298 90.30 -46.54 3.32
N ASP A 299 89.69 -45.72 4.18
CA ASP A 299 88.78 -46.11 5.27
C ASP A 299 87.29 -46.08 4.88
N THR A 300 86.98 -46.06 3.57
CA THR A 300 85.59 -46.15 3.10
C THR A 300 84.98 -47.52 3.38
N ASP A 301 83.67 -47.57 3.62
CA ASP A 301 82.95 -48.82 3.98
C ASP A 301 83.16 -49.94 2.94
N GLU A 302 83.25 -49.57 1.65
CA GLU A 302 83.48 -50.49 0.52
C GLU A 302 84.93 -51.01 0.50
N LYS A 303 85.91 -50.13 0.73
CA LYS A 303 87.33 -50.50 0.73
C LYS A 303 87.72 -51.33 1.95
N LEU A 304 87.13 -51.05 3.12
CA LEU A 304 87.31 -51.85 4.33
C LEU A 304 86.75 -53.27 4.17
N GLU A 305 85.62 -53.44 3.48
CA GLU A 305 85.08 -54.77 3.15
C GLU A 305 85.98 -55.53 2.16
N GLU A 306 86.56 -54.85 1.17
CA GLU A 306 87.51 -55.43 0.21
C GLU A 306 88.77 -55.93 0.93
N LEU A 307 89.33 -55.14 1.85
CA LEU A 307 90.53 -55.51 2.62
C LEU A 307 90.27 -56.68 3.58
N HIS A 308 89.06 -56.78 4.15
CA HIS A 308 88.67 -57.95 4.94
C HIS A 308 88.49 -59.21 4.07
N GLN A 309 87.92 -59.08 2.87
CA GLN A 309 87.83 -60.20 1.92
C GLN A 309 89.20 -60.70 1.47
N GLN A 310 90.18 -59.81 1.36
CA GLN A 310 91.57 -60.13 1.06
C GLN A 310 92.34 -60.70 2.27
N GLY A 311 91.71 -60.79 3.44
CA GLY A 311 92.33 -61.33 4.66
C GLY A 311 93.31 -60.37 5.35
N ILE A 312 93.36 -59.12 4.91
CA ILE A 312 94.29 -58.08 5.41
C ILE A 312 93.74 -57.48 6.71
N LEU A 313 92.42 -57.26 6.81
CA LEU A 313 91.78 -56.91 8.09
C LEU A 313 91.12 -58.13 8.71
N SER A 314 91.28 -58.29 10.02
CA SER A 314 90.49 -59.23 10.81
C SER A 314 89.04 -58.75 10.97
N ALA A 315 88.13 -59.68 11.30
CA ALA A 315 86.72 -59.35 11.52
C ALA A 315 86.50 -58.36 12.68
N GLU A 316 87.41 -58.36 13.67
CA GLU A 316 87.37 -57.47 14.82
C GLU A 316 87.77 -56.03 14.43
N GLU A 317 88.84 -55.88 13.64
CA GLU A 317 89.30 -54.57 13.14
C GLU A 317 88.29 -53.93 12.17
N LEU A 318 87.69 -54.75 11.30
CA LEU A 318 86.62 -54.30 10.40
C LEU A 318 85.42 -53.75 11.20
N ALA A 319 85.03 -54.44 12.27
CA ALA A 319 83.91 -54.03 13.11
C ALA A 319 84.21 -52.71 13.83
N LEU A 320 85.44 -52.54 14.31
CA LEU A 320 85.89 -51.35 15.05
C LEU A 320 85.87 -50.10 14.16
N LYS A 321 86.41 -50.19 12.93
CA LYS A 321 86.37 -49.06 11.97
C LYS A 321 84.96 -48.74 11.49
N LYS A 322 84.12 -49.74 11.21
CA LYS A 322 82.70 -49.51 10.88
C LYS A 322 81.89 -48.91 12.02
N GLU A 323 82.23 -49.21 13.26
CA GLU A 323 81.60 -48.56 14.42
C GLU A 323 82.04 -47.10 14.55
N GLU A 324 83.32 -46.80 14.33
CA GLU A 324 83.85 -45.43 14.32
C GLU A 324 83.20 -44.58 13.21
N GLY A 325 83.09 -45.13 12.00
CA GLY A 325 82.41 -44.49 10.86
C GLY A 325 80.92 -44.25 11.13
N ARG A 326 80.21 -45.21 11.76
CA ARG A 326 78.81 -45.04 12.17
C ARG A 326 78.65 -43.93 13.22
N LYS A 327 79.52 -43.87 14.24
CA LYS A 327 79.50 -42.80 15.26
C LYS A 327 79.66 -41.43 14.62
N LYS A 328 80.61 -41.26 13.69
CA LYS A 328 80.82 -40.01 12.95
C LYS A 328 79.58 -39.61 12.13
N LYS A 329 78.98 -40.56 11.38
CA LYS A 329 77.74 -40.33 10.62
C LYS A 329 76.56 -39.96 11.53
N THR A 330 76.40 -40.62 12.68
CA THR A 330 75.32 -40.32 13.65
C THR A 330 75.47 -38.91 14.25
N ILE A 331 76.68 -38.46 14.57
CA ILE A 331 76.92 -37.10 15.08
C ILE A 331 76.51 -36.05 14.05
N VAL A 332 76.84 -36.26 12.77
CA VAL A 332 76.45 -35.35 11.68
C VAL A 332 74.92 -35.27 11.54
N VAL A 333 74.22 -36.41 11.59
CA VAL A 333 72.75 -36.45 11.48
C VAL A 333 72.07 -35.79 12.69
N ILE A 334 72.55 -36.03 13.91
CA ILE A 334 72.01 -35.38 15.13
C ILE A 334 72.19 -33.85 15.05
N THR A 335 73.35 -33.39 14.57
CA THR A 335 73.63 -31.96 14.41
C THR A 335 72.70 -31.32 13.38
N ALA A 336 72.42 -32.01 12.27
CA ALA A 336 71.46 -31.54 11.27
C ALA A 336 70.01 -31.49 11.79
N LEU A 337 69.59 -32.49 12.56
CA LEU A 337 68.25 -32.55 13.17
C LEU A 337 68.05 -31.45 14.22
N ALA A 338 69.05 -31.19 15.06
CA ALA A 338 69.01 -30.10 16.03
C ALA A 338 68.87 -28.73 15.35
N GLY A 339 69.56 -28.52 14.22
CA GLY A 339 69.40 -27.31 13.39
C GLY A 339 68.00 -27.16 12.79
N GLY A 340 67.40 -28.26 12.30
CA GLY A 340 66.05 -28.25 11.74
C GLY A 340 64.95 -27.95 12.77
N ILE A 341 65.07 -28.50 13.98
CA ILE A 341 64.11 -28.24 15.07
C ILE A 341 64.22 -26.79 15.56
N ALA A 342 65.44 -26.23 15.64
CA ALA A 342 65.64 -24.81 15.96
C ALA A 342 65.00 -23.87 14.92
N TRP A 343 65.09 -24.22 13.64
CA TRP A 343 64.44 -23.46 12.56
C TRP A 343 62.91 -23.50 12.65
N PHE A 344 62.33 -24.67 12.95
CA PHE A 344 60.87 -24.80 13.14
C PHE A 344 60.36 -24.06 14.38
N ALA A 345 61.10 -24.07 15.49
CA ALA A 345 60.71 -23.37 16.72
C ALA A 345 60.68 -21.84 16.52
N VAL A 346 61.63 -21.28 15.76
CA VAL A 346 61.65 -19.85 15.43
C VAL A 346 60.46 -19.45 14.54
N ASN A 347 60.03 -20.32 13.63
CA ASN A 347 58.92 -20.03 12.72
C ASN A 347 57.54 -20.15 13.40
N ALA A 348 57.38 -21.06 14.37
CA ALA A 348 56.12 -21.25 15.11
C ALA A 348 55.83 -20.16 16.15
N LEU A 349 56.87 -19.49 16.69
CA LEU A 349 56.73 -18.40 17.67
C LEU A 349 56.60 -17.01 17.04
N GLY A 350 56.81 -16.87 15.72
CA GLY A 350 56.72 -15.61 14.99
C GLY A 350 55.35 -15.26 14.40
N GLY A 351 54.35 -16.15 14.52
CA GLY A 351 53.03 -15.99 13.90
C GLY A 351 51.97 -15.27 14.73
N ALA A 352 52.31 -14.77 15.93
CA ALA A 352 51.40 -14.03 16.80
C ALA A 352 51.92 -12.60 17.00
N ASN A 353 51.66 -11.72 16.03
CA ASN A 353 51.46 -10.28 16.22
C ASN A 353 50.99 -9.60 14.93
#